data_AF-A0A965WU33-F1
#
_entry.id   AF-A0A965WU33-F1
#
_cell.length_a   1.000
_cell.length_b   1.000
_cell.length_c   1.000
_cell.angle_alpha   90.00
_cell.angle_beta   90.00
_cell.angle_gamma   90.00
#
_symmetry.space_group_name_H-M   'P 1'
#
loop_
_entity.id
_entity.type
_entity.pdbx_description
1 polymer ?
#
loop_
_entity_poly.entity_id
_entity_poly.type
_entity_poly.pdbx_seq_one_letter_code
_entity_poly.pdbx_strand_id
1 'polypeptide(L)'
;MSRLQAYIGPSVNSYLELMNRTYRNYDPGKYIYIQLCQLGNEAFLSDKYIELMYITLHAWNMNSRGACLVGYKQFKDSIRKHEDRIRKLSYQRIESVGLANVKDDITYLFNNLSVVPETQKSRFVAMSKTLHFLCPNLLIPMDRKFTLQIYGGTADGTIEAQFRKYWRITQDIQQFVSERSLEKEIDLSGWNQNIPKIVDNIIIGKGMG
;
A
#
# COMPACT_ATOMS: atom_id res chain seq x y z
N MET A 1 -10.23 -2.05 20.63
CA MET A 1 -9.68 -0.81 20.07
C MET A 1 -8.34 -1.14 19.43
N SER A 2 -8.17 -0.85 18.14
CA SER A 2 -6.92 -1.10 17.43
C SER A 2 -5.78 -0.19 17.91
N ARG A 3 -4.52 -0.61 17.71
CA ARG A 3 -3.33 0.22 18.01
C ARG A 3 -3.34 1.48 17.15
N LEU A 4 -3.74 1.36 15.89
CA LEU A 4 -3.92 2.52 15.02
C LEU A 4 -4.97 3.48 15.58
N GLN A 5 -6.09 2.99 16.08
CA GLN A 5 -7.10 3.87 16.67
C GLN A 5 -6.58 4.62 17.89
N ALA A 6 -5.81 3.95 18.76
CA ALA A 6 -5.16 4.61 19.89
C ALA A 6 -4.19 5.72 19.45
N TYR A 7 -3.49 5.52 18.34
CA TYR A 7 -2.53 6.48 17.79
C TYR A 7 -3.19 7.67 17.09
N ILE A 8 -4.25 7.43 16.31
CA ILE A 8 -4.97 8.48 15.57
C ILE A 8 -5.91 9.27 16.49
N GLY A 9 -6.57 8.64 17.46
CA GLY A 9 -7.56 9.32 18.29
C GLY A 9 -8.78 9.79 17.48
N PRO A 10 -9.48 10.87 17.91
CA PRO A 10 -10.73 11.30 17.27
C PRO A 10 -10.54 12.23 16.05
N SER A 11 -9.34 12.79 15.85
CA SER A 11 -9.13 13.95 14.97
C SER A 11 -8.84 13.61 13.50
N VAL A 12 -9.45 12.55 12.97
CA VAL A 12 -9.21 12.02 11.61
C VAL A 12 -9.25 13.11 10.53
N ASN A 13 -10.29 13.95 10.52
CA ASN A 13 -10.47 14.99 9.51
C ASN A 13 -9.32 16.01 9.51
N SER A 14 -8.84 16.41 10.69
CA SER A 14 -7.72 17.37 10.79
C SER A 14 -6.43 16.82 10.18
N TYR A 15 -6.20 15.50 10.27
CA TYR A 15 -5.02 14.87 9.66
C TYR A 15 -5.14 14.77 8.15
N LEU A 16 -6.34 14.49 7.62
CA LEU A 16 -6.58 14.52 6.18
C LEU A 16 -6.41 15.94 5.61
N GLU A 17 -6.93 16.96 6.29
CA GLU A 17 -6.74 18.37 5.91
C GLU A 17 -5.26 18.77 5.91
N LEU A 18 -4.53 18.41 6.96
CA LEU A 18 -3.09 18.68 7.05
C LEU A 18 -2.31 17.98 5.92
N MET A 19 -2.62 16.71 5.67
CA MET A 19 -2.02 15.93 4.59
C MET A 19 -2.27 16.59 3.23
N ASN A 20 -3.53 16.92 2.92
CA ASN A 20 -3.92 17.56 1.66
C ASN A 20 -3.25 18.92 1.45
N ARG A 21 -3.00 19.69 2.52
CA ARG A 21 -2.34 21.00 2.43
C ARG A 21 -0.83 20.92 2.25
N THR A 22 -0.18 19.86 2.73
CA THR A 22 1.28 19.86 2.92
C THR A 22 2.02 18.74 2.20
N TYR A 23 1.37 17.60 1.96
CA TYR A 23 2.06 16.42 1.45
C TYR A 23 2.13 16.40 -0.07
N ARG A 24 3.33 16.71 -0.59
CA ARG A 24 3.72 16.37 -1.98
C ARG A 24 2.73 16.88 -3.04
N ASN A 25 2.21 18.10 -2.86
CA ASN A 25 1.14 18.64 -3.72
C ASN A 25 1.53 18.78 -5.20
N TYR A 26 2.81 18.96 -5.51
CA TYR A 26 3.35 19.06 -6.87
C TYR A 26 4.25 17.86 -7.24
N ASP A 27 4.13 16.74 -6.52
CA ASP A 27 4.94 15.55 -6.76
C ASP A 27 4.40 14.77 -7.99
N PRO A 28 5.24 14.45 -8.99
CA PRO A 28 4.82 13.67 -10.15
C PRO A 28 4.18 12.33 -9.79
N GLY A 29 4.61 11.71 -8.69
CA GLY A 29 4.05 10.47 -8.17
C GLY A 29 2.60 10.59 -7.72
N LYS A 30 2.10 11.79 -7.39
CA LYS A 30 0.66 12.04 -7.16
C LYS A 30 -0.10 11.91 -8.46
N TYR A 31 0.36 12.63 -9.49
CA TYR A 31 -0.29 12.66 -10.79
C TYR A 31 -0.37 11.26 -11.40
N ILE A 32 0.74 10.52 -11.42
CA ILE A 32 0.79 9.18 -12.02
C ILE A 32 -0.05 8.17 -11.20
N TYR A 33 -0.09 8.31 -9.87
CA TYR A 33 -0.96 7.50 -9.02
C TYR A 33 -2.43 7.67 -9.39
N ILE A 34 -2.90 8.92 -9.55
CA ILE A 34 -4.27 9.23 -9.96
C ILE A 34 -4.56 8.62 -11.34
N GLN A 35 -3.67 8.82 -12.31
CA GLN A 35 -3.83 8.24 -13.65
C GLN A 35 -3.92 6.70 -13.62
N LEU A 36 -3.10 6.05 -12.80
CA LEU A 36 -3.15 4.61 -12.62
C LEU A 36 -4.47 4.15 -12.01
N CYS A 37 -4.97 4.83 -10.98
CA CYS A 37 -6.27 4.52 -10.37
C CYS A 37 -7.43 4.71 -11.36
N GLN A 38 -7.30 5.64 -12.30
CA GLN A 38 -8.31 5.94 -13.32
C GLN A 38 -8.30 5.00 -14.54
N LEU A 39 -7.26 4.18 -14.71
CA LEU A 39 -7.20 3.18 -15.81
C LEU A 39 -8.35 2.16 -15.75
N GLY A 40 -8.97 1.98 -14.57
CA GLY A 40 -10.11 1.10 -14.39
C GLY A 40 -9.80 -0.39 -14.56
N ASN A 41 -10.85 -1.21 -14.48
CA ASN A 41 -10.71 -2.67 -14.47
C ASN A 41 -10.29 -3.25 -15.83
N GLU A 42 -10.65 -2.61 -16.95
CA GLU A 42 -10.32 -3.09 -18.29
C GLU A 42 -8.81 -3.07 -18.56
N ALA A 43 -8.13 -2.03 -18.08
CA ALA A 43 -6.69 -1.92 -18.19
C ALA A 43 -5.96 -2.57 -17.01
N PHE A 44 -6.64 -3.19 -16.05
CA PHE A 44 -6.01 -3.84 -14.90
C PHE A 44 -5.07 -4.96 -15.34
N LEU A 45 -3.81 -4.84 -14.92
CA LEU A 45 -2.68 -5.68 -15.35
C LEU A 45 -2.42 -5.66 -16.87
N SER A 46 -2.91 -4.66 -17.61
CA SER A 46 -2.36 -4.37 -18.94
C SER A 46 -0.88 -3.98 -18.84
N ASP A 47 -0.16 -4.03 -19.96
CA ASP A 47 1.22 -3.57 -20.00
C ASP A 47 1.35 -2.10 -19.57
N LYS A 48 0.37 -1.26 -19.91
CA LYS A 48 0.32 0.13 -19.48
C LYS A 48 0.16 0.26 -17.97
N TYR A 49 -0.70 -0.56 -17.36
CA TYR A 49 -0.90 -0.57 -15.91
C TYR A 49 0.38 -0.95 -15.16
N ILE A 50 1.05 -2.01 -15.61
CA ILE A 50 2.30 -2.47 -14.99
C ILE A 50 3.42 -1.43 -15.15
N GLU A 51 3.51 -0.78 -16.32
CA GLU A 51 4.44 0.32 -16.57
C GLU A 51 4.19 1.51 -15.63
N LEU A 52 2.96 2.02 -15.55
CA LEU A 52 2.62 3.14 -14.67
C LEU A 52 2.85 2.78 -13.20
N MET A 53 2.55 1.55 -12.79
CA MET A 53 2.82 1.07 -11.43
C MET A 53 4.33 1.14 -11.13
N TYR A 54 5.16 0.63 -12.03
CA TYR A 54 6.61 0.65 -11.87
C TYR A 54 7.14 2.08 -11.75
N ILE A 55 6.71 2.98 -12.65
CA ILE A 55 7.09 4.40 -12.61
C ILE A 55 6.62 5.08 -11.31
N THR A 56 5.40 4.78 -10.87
CA THR A 56 4.85 5.36 -9.62
C THR A 56 5.65 4.89 -8.41
N LEU A 57 6.04 3.61 -8.35
CA LEU A 57 6.89 3.10 -7.27
C LEU A 57 8.24 3.86 -7.22
N HIS A 58 8.87 4.12 -8.36
CA HIS A 58 10.07 4.95 -8.45
C HIS A 58 9.83 6.37 -7.91
N ALA A 59 8.76 7.04 -8.35
CA ALA A 59 8.38 8.38 -7.87
C ALA A 59 8.06 8.39 -6.36
N TRP A 60 7.55 7.27 -5.83
CA TRP A 60 7.33 7.03 -4.41
C TRP A 60 8.61 6.60 -3.67
N ASN A 61 9.78 6.96 -4.21
CA ASN A 61 11.08 6.79 -3.61
C ASN A 61 11.52 5.33 -3.40
N MET A 62 10.95 4.38 -4.15
CA MET A 62 11.34 2.96 -4.06
C MET A 62 12.70 2.61 -4.65
N ASN A 63 13.43 3.61 -5.15
CA ASN A 63 14.83 3.55 -5.56
C ASN A 63 15.72 4.55 -4.80
N SER A 64 15.32 4.96 -3.61
CA SER A 64 16.10 5.85 -2.75
C SER A 64 16.40 5.18 -1.40
N ARG A 65 17.63 5.35 -0.89
CA ARG A 65 18.05 4.94 0.47
C ARG A 65 17.63 3.50 0.86
N GLY A 66 18.27 2.51 0.24
CA GLY A 66 18.22 1.11 0.67
C GLY A 66 17.02 0.28 0.21
N ALA A 67 16.14 0.85 -0.63
CA ALA A 67 15.24 0.07 -1.47
C ALA A 67 15.67 0.22 -2.93
N CYS A 68 15.74 -0.90 -3.64
CA CYS A 68 16.04 -0.98 -5.06
C CYS A 68 15.02 -1.93 -5.69
N LEU A 69 14.21 -1.44 -6.61
CA LEU A 69 13.37 -2.29 -7.43
C LEU A 69 14.24 -3.14 -8.35
N VAL A 70 13.80 -4.36 -8.63
CA VAL A 70 14.38 -5.14 -9.73
C VAL A 70 14.15 -4.43 -11.07
N GLY A 71 14.87 -4.85 -12.11
CA GLY A 71 14.69 -4.32 -13.45
C GLY A 71 13.24 -4.52 -13.94
N TYR A 72 12.75 -3.57 -14.74
CA TYR A 72 11.35 -3.54 -15.19
C TYR A 72 10.87 -4.87 -15.81
N LYS A 73 11.70 -5.50 -16.66
CA LYS A 73 11.36 -6.80 -17.26
C LYS A 73 11.10 -7.87 -16.20
N GLN A 74 11.99 -8.00 -15.22
CA GLN A 74 11.84 -8.96 -14.12
C GLN A 74 10.60 -8.67 -13.27
N PHE A 75 10.34 -7.40 -12.98
CA PHE A 75 9.15 -6.96 -12.25
C PHE A 75 7.86 -7.33 -13.00
N LYS A 76 7.78 -7.00 -14.30
CA LYS A 76 6.63 -7.32 -15.16
C LYS A 76 6.42 -8.82 -15.29
N ASP A 77 7.49 -9.58 -15.59
CA ASP A 77 7.44 -11.03 -15.74
C ASP A 77 6.96 -11.70 -14.43
N SER A 78 7.39 -11.17 -13.27
CA SER A 78 6.92 -11.65 -11.98
C SER A 78 5.44 -11.38 -11.73
N ILE A 79 4.90 -10.24 -12.14
CA ILE A 79 3.46 -9.94 -12.00
C ILE A 79 2.65 -10.87 -12.89
N ARG A 80 3.07 -11.05 -14.15
CA ARG A 80 2.42 -11.95 -15.11
C ARG A 80 2.37 -13.39 -14.61
N LYS A 81 3.46 -13.87 -14.02
CA LYS A 81 3.54 -15.21 -13.43
C LYS A 81 2.49 -15.47 -12.35
N HIS A 82 2.04 -14.43 -11.64
CA HIS A 82 1.14 -14.54 -10.50
C HIS A 82 -0.24 -13.90 -10.74
N GLU A 83 -0.59 -13.66 -12.01
CA GLU A 83 -1.77 -12.90 -12.41
C GLU A 83 -3.08 -13.46 -11.84
N ASP A 84 -3.29 -14.78 -11.88
CA ASP A 84 -4.53 -15.41 -11.39
C ASP A 84 -4.80 -15.11 -9.91
N ARG A 85 -3.77 -15.20 -9.07
CA ARG A 85 -3.87 -14.91 -7.62
C ARG A 85 -4.08 -13.42 -7.37
N ILE A 86 -3.42 -12.58 -8.15
CA ILE A 86 -3.61 -11.12 -8.07
C ILE A 86 -5.06 -10.78 -8.41
N ARG A 87 -5.61 -11.31 -9.51
CA ARG A 87 -7.00 -11.07 -9.92
C ARG A 87 -7.99 -11.53 -8.85
N LYS A 88 -7.77 -12.71 -8.26
CA LYS A 88 -8.59 -13.21 -7.15
C LYS A 88 -8.68 -12.23 -5.96
N LEU A 89 -7.56 -11.58 -5.62
CA LEU A 89 -7.49 -10.63 -4.50
C LEU A 89 -7.96 -9.21 -4.87
N SER A 90 -7.85 -8.81 -6.14
CA SER A 90 -8.08 -7.43 -6.59
C SER A 90 -9.50 -6.91 -6.31
N TYR A 91 -10.49 -7.80 -6.24
CA TYR A 91 -11.89 -7.47 -5.96
C TYR A 91 -12.23 -7.43 -4.46
N GLN A 92 -11.32 -7.85 -3.59
CA GLN A 92 -11.53 -7.87 -2.15
C GLN A 92 -11.38 -6.47 -1.56
N ARG A 93 -12.11 -6.20 -0.48
CA ARG A 93 -12.15 -4.89 0.18
C ARG A 93 -11.82 -5.05 1.66
N ILE A 94 -10.94 -4.20 2.19
CA ILE A 94 -10.39 -4.33 3.54
C ILE A 94 -11.46 -4.26 4.63
N GLU A 95 -12.52 -3.49 4.41
CA GLU A 95 -13.60 -3.26 5.36
C GLU A 95 -14.64 -4.40 5.41
N SER A 96 -14.62 -5.33 4.45
CA SER A 96 -15.65 -6.39 4.35
C SER A 96 -15.09 -7.81 4.22
N VAL A 97 -13.85 -7.98 3.75
CA VAL A 97 -13.30 -9.33 3.58
C VAL A 97 -12.97 -9.97 4.94
N GLY A 98 -13.26 -11.27 5.08
CA GLY A 98 -12.67 -12.06 6.15
C GLY A 98 -11.18 -12.25 5.89
N LEU A 99 -10.29 -11.59 6.64
CA LEU A 99 -8.84 -11.65 6.39
C LEU A 99 -8.27 -13.08 6.40
N ALA A 100 -8.86 -14.00 7.14
CA ALA A 100 -8.48 -15.42 7.10
C ALA A 100 -8.59 -16.01 5.69
N ASN A 101 -9.57 -15.59 4.89
CA ASN A 101 -9.87 -16.12 3.55
C ASN A 101 -8.84 -15.68 2.50
N VAL A 102 -8.14 -14.58 2.74
CA VAL A 102 -7.16 -13.99 1.79
C VAL A 102 -5.72 -14.14 2.25
N LYS A 103 -5.49 -14.56 3.50
CA LYS A 103 -4.17 -14.62 4.12
C LYS A 103 -3.19 -15.46 3.30
N ASP A 104 -3.59 -16.63 2.82
CA ASP A 104 -2.69 -17.54 2.13
C ASP A 104 -2.26 -17.01 0.77
N ASP A 105 -3.18 -16.39 0.02
CA ASP A 105 -2.86 -15.76 -1.25
C ASP A 105 -1.95 -14.53 -1.06
N ILE A 106 -2.20 -13.72 -0.03
CA ILE A 106 -1.35 -12.57 0.28
C ILE A 106 0.04 -13.04 0.75
N THR A 107 0.12 -14.08 1.60
CA THR A 107 1.38 -14.69 2.02
C THR A 107 2.15 -15.20 0.81
N TYR A 108 1.47 -15.90 -0.09
CA TYR A 108 2.06 -16.43 -1.32
C TYR A 108 2.63 -15.29 -2.17
N LEU A 109 1.86 -14.23 -2.45
CA LEU A 109 2.32 -13.10 -3.24
C LEU A 109 3.47 -12.35 -2.55
N PHE A 110 3.41 -12.16 -1.24
CA PHE A 110 4.48 -11.52 -0.47
C PHE A 110 5.81 -12.27 -0.59
N ASN A 111 5.75 -13.60 -0.63
CA ASN A 111 6.94 -14.45 -0.71
C ASN A 111 7.47 -14.60 -2.14
N ASN A 112 6.58 -14.61 -3.15
CA ASN A 112 6.93 -15.04 -4.51
C ASN A 112 6.98 -13.91 -5.56
N LEU A 113 6.51 -12.70 -5.26
CA LEU A 113 6.69 -11.57 -6.16
C LEU A 113 8.16 -11.08 -6.13
N SER A 114 8.74 -10.95 -7.32
CA SER A 114 10.07 -10.40 -7.53
C SER A 114 9.98 -8.88 -7.69
N VAL A 115 9.94 -8.17 -6.55
CA VAL A 115 9.86 -6.69 -6.51
C VAL A 115 11.22 -6.06 -6.24
N VAL A 116 12.02 -6.67 -5.37
CA VAL A 116 13.34 -6.20 -4.96
C VAL A 116 14.35 -7.34 -5.08
N PRO A 117 15.66 -7.05 -5.29
CA PRO A 117 16.71 -8.06 -5.29
C PRO A 117 16.63 -8.95 -4.05
N GLU A 118 16.95 -10.23 -4.21
CA GLU A 118 16.96 -11.20 -3.10
C GLU A 118 17.99 -10.84 -2.02
N THR A 119 19.04 -10.10 -2.41
CA THR A 119 20.08 -9.58 -1.50
C THR A 119 19.60 -8.41 -0.63
N GLN A 120 18.41 -7.84 -0.90
CA GLN A 120 17.90 -6.71 -0.14
C GLN A 120 17.39 -7.15 1.24
N LYS A 121 17.97 -6.57 2.30
CA LYS A 121 17.66 -6.90 3.71
C LYS A 121 16.16 -6.84 4.05
N SER A 122 15.45 -5.82 3.57
CA SER A 122 14.03 -5.63 3.82
C SER A 122 13.27 -5.40 2.53
N ARG A 123 12.27 -6.24 2.27
CA ARG A 123 11.33 -6.14 1.15
C ARG A 123 10.05 -5.41 1.54
N PHE A 124 9.80 -5.30 2.84
CA PHE A 124 8.54 -4.85 3.45
C PHE A 124 7.87 -3.66 2.75
N VAL A 125 8.59 -2.54 2.62
CA VAL A 125 8.02 -1.30 2.07
C VAL A 125 7.71 -1.46 0.58
N ALA A 126 8.63 -2.05 -0.18
CA ALA A 126 8.44 -2.29 -1.62
C ALA A 126 7.26 -3.22 -1.87
N MET A 127 7.19 -4.31 -1.11
CA MET A 127 6.10 -5.28 -1.16
C MET A 127 4.78 -4.65 -0.79
N SER A 128 4.69 -3.89 0.32
CA SER A 128 3.42 -3.27 0.75
C SER A 128 2.85 -2.32 -0.30
N LYS A 129 3.69 -1.49 -0.92
CA LYS A 129 3.28 -0.56 -1.98
C LYS A 129 2.90 -1.29 -3.26
N THR A 130 3.68 -2.29 -3.66
CA THR A 130 3.35 -3.10 -4.85
C THR A 130 2.03 -3.84 -4.64
N LEU A 131 1.84 -4.46 -3.48
CA LEU A 131 0.60 -5.13 -3.12
C LEU A 131 -0.59 -4.18 -3.05
N HIS A 132 -0.39 -2.92 -2.62
CA HIS A 132 -1.43 -1.90 -2.72
C HIS A 132 -1.84 -1.65 -4.17
N PHE A 133 -0.89 -1.47 -5.09
CA PHE A 133 -1.23 -1.31 -6.51
C PHE A 133 -1.94 -2.54 -7.11
N LEU A 134 -1.60 -3.74 -6.65
CA LEU A 134 -2.21 -4.97 -7.14
C LEU A 134 -3.58 -5.25 -6.49
N CYS A 135 -3.81 -4.75 -5.28
CA CYS A 135 -5.02 -4.98 -4.49
C CYS A 135 -5.46 -3.67 -3.78
N PRO A 136 -5.85 -2.62 -4.54
CA PRO A 136 -5.96 -1.24 -4.03
C PRO A 136 -7.05 -1.03 -2.99
N ASN A 137 -8.10 -1.85 -2.99
CA ASN A 137 -9.17 -1.79 -2.00
C ASN A 137 -8.91 -2.69 -0.78
N LEU A 138 -7.88 -3.53 -0.82
CA LEU A 138 -7.58 -4.51 0.22
C LEU A 138 -6.35 -4.14 1.05
N LEU A 139 -5.28 -3.69 0.39
CA LEU A 139 -3.96 -3.59 1.00
C LEU A 139 -3.48 -2.15 1.03
N ILE A 140 -2.98 -1.72 2.18
CA ILE A 140 -2.46 -0.36 2.40
C ILE A 140 -1.01 -0.24 1.90
N PRO A 141 -0.62 0.88 1.26
CA PRO A 141 0.80 1.15 1.06
C PRO A 141 1.42 1.54 2.39
N MET A 142 2.51 0.90 2.79
CA MET A 142 3.17 1.18 4.08
C MET A 142 4.55 1.79 3.85
N ASP A 143 5.00 2.62 4.79
CA ASP A 143 6.29 3.31 4.71
C ASP A 143 7.09 3.28 6.03
N ARG A 144 8.39 3.61 5.95
CA ARG A 144 9.28 3.60 7.14
C ARG A 144 9.07 4.81 8.06
N LYS A 145 8.72 5.97 7.50
CA LYS A 145 8.70 7.25 8.21
C LYS A 145 7.43 7.44 9.01
N PHE A 146 6.28 7.01 8.49
CA PHE A 146 4.99 7.21 9.15
C PHE A 146 4.44 5.88 9.66
N THR A 147 4.19 4.91 8.77
CA THR A 147 3.57 3.64 9.17
C THR A 147 4.41 2.88 10.19
N LEU A 148 5.66 2.53 9.86
CA LEU A 148 6.47 1.67 10.73
C LEU A 148 6.80 2.34 12.08
N GLN A 149 6.85 3.66 12.18
CA GLN A 149 7.07 4.34 13.47
C GLN A 149 5.99 3.99 14.50
N ILE A 150 4.74 3.87 14.04
CA ILE A 150 3.61 3.43 14.88
C ILE A 150 3.84 2.02 15.39
N TYR A 151 4.50 1.16 14.61
CA TYR A 151 4.67 -0.27 14.87
C TYR A 151 6.12 -0.68 15.22
N GLY A 152 6.92 0.21 15.81
CA GLY A 152 8.26 -0.11 16.33
C GLY A 152 9.43 0.05 15.34
N GLY A 153 9.30 0.90 14.33
CA GLY A 153 10.41 1.49 13.56
C GLY A 153 10.94 0.68 12.38
N THR A 154 11.30 -0.59 12.56
CA THR A 154 12.00 -1.38 11.53
C THR A 154 11.20 -2.59 11.06
N ALA A 155 11.47 -3.06 9.84
CA ALA A 155 10.89 -4.29 9.31
C ALA A 155 12.00 -5.15 8.71
N ASP A 156 13.01 -5.41 9.55
CA ASP A 156 14.17 -6.22 9.22
C ASP A 156 13.99 -7.65 9.74
N GLY A 157 14.77 -8.59 9.20
CA GLY A 157 14.72 -10.00 9.55
C GLY A 157 14.27 -10.88 8.38
N THR A 158 13.92 -12.13 8.68
CA THR A 158 13.51 -13.10 7.65
C THR A 158 12.25 -12.66 6.92
N ILE A 159 12.00 -13.21 5.73
CA ILE A 159 10.80 -12.89 4.95
C ILE A 159 9.51 -13.20 5.74
N GLU A 160 9.51 -14.26 6.54
CA GLU A 160 8.41 -14.63 7.42
C GLU A 160 8.21 -13.60 8.53
N ALA A 161 9.29 -13.07 9.12
CA ALA A 161 9.20 -12.02 10.14
C ALA A 161 8.61 -10.73 9.55
N GLN A 162 9.05 -10.35 8.36
CA GLN A 162 8.53 -9.20 7.62
C GLN A 162 7.05 -9.38 7.29
N PHE A 163 6.66 -10.56 6.79
CA PHE A 163 5.26 -10.87 6.50
C PHE A 163 4.40 -10.87 7.77
N ARG A 164 4.85 -11.49 8.87
CA ARG A 164 4.11 -11.46 10.15
C ARG A 164 3.83 -10.02 10.60
N LYS A 165 4.82 -9.13 10.46
CA LYS A 165 4.63 -7.70 10.77
C LYS A 165 3.62 -7.05 9.83
N TYR A 166 3.75 -7.28 8.52
CA TYR A 166 2.85 -6.74 7.50
C TYR A 166 1.40 -7.17 7.75
N TRP A 167 1.22 -8.46 8.06
CA TRP A 167 -0.08 -9.03 8.36
C TRP A 167 -0.69 -8.46 9.63
N ARG A 168 0.08 -8.33 10.71
CA ARG A 168 -0.40 -7.72 11.96
C ARG A 168 -0.87 -6.28 11.75
N ILE A 169 -0.14 -5.49 10.96
CA ILE A 169 -0.53 -4.11 10.62
C ILE A 169 -1.81 -4.11 9.79
N THR A 170 -1.93 -5.03 8.82
CA THR A 170 -3.15 -5.18 7.99
C THR A 170 -4.39 -5.52 8.85
N GLN A 171 -4.26 -6.40 9.84
CA GLN A 171 -5.34 -6.73 10.78
C GLN A 171 -5.74 -5.52 11.64
N ASP A 172 -4.76 -4.78 12.14
CA ASP A 172 -4.99 -3.59 12.96
C ASP A 172 -5.71 -2.48 12.17
N ILE A 173 -5.35 -2.34 10.88
CA ILE A 173 -6.02 -1.43 9.93
C ILE A 173 -7.43 -1.90 9.62
N GLN A 174 -7.65 -3.19 9.35
CA GLN A 174 -9.00 -3.72 9.13
C GLN A 174 -9.92 -3.37 10.30
N GLN A 175 -9.45 -3.56 11.54
CA GLN A 175 -10.22 -3.17 12.71
C GLN A 175 -10.51 -1.66 12.71
N PHE A 176 -9.51 -0.82 12.43
CA PHE A 176 -9.68 0.63 12.37
C PHE A 176 -10.75 1.08 11.36
N VAL A 177 -10.76 0.47 10.17
CA VAL A 177 -11.73 0.81 9.12
C VAL A 177 -13.11 0.19 9.35
N SER A 178 -13.21 -0.99 9.97
CA SER A 178 -14.51 -1.62 10.29
C SER A 178 -15.34 -0.80 11.29
N GLU A 179 -14.69 0.07 12.05
CA GLU A 179 -15.29 0.95 13.04
C GLU A 179 -15.61 2.35 12.47
N ARG A 180 -15.35 2.61 11.18
CA ARG A 180 -15.44 3.95 10.55
C ARG A 180 -15.96 3.93 9.12
N SER A 181 -16.86 4.86 8.81
CA SER A 181 -17.25 5.15 7.43
C SER A 181 -16.28 6.17 6.81
N LEU A 182 -15.37 5.69 5.96
CA LEU A 182 -14.35 6.50 5.26
C LEU A 182 -14.70 6.76 3.79
N GLU A 183 -15.79 6.19 3.29
CA GLU A 183 -16.22 6.28 1.89
C GLU A 183 -16.45 7.73 1.44
N LYS A 184 -16.95 8.57 2.35
CA LYS A 184 -17.18 10.00 2.11
C LYS A 184 -15.90 10.81 1.91
N GLU A 185 -14.74 10.26 2.30
CA GLU A 185 -13.45 10.94 2.17
C GLU A 185 -12.77 10.62 0.82
N ILE A 186 -13.38 9.78 -0.02
CA ILE A 186 -12.87 9.46 -1.35
C ILE A 186 -12.89 10.72 -2.23
N ASP A 187 -11.75 11.03 -2.81
CA ASP A 187 -11.55 12.14 -3.75
C ASP A 187 -10.68 11.66 -4.92
N LEU A 188 -11.33 11.49 -6.08
CA LEU A 188 -10.71 11.01 -7.31
C LEU A 188 -9.77 12.03 -7.96
N SER A 189 -9.79 13.29 -7.51
CA SER A 189 -8.86 14.34 -7.96
C SER A 189 -7.58 14.42 -7.09
N GLY A 190 -7.58 13.73 -5.95
CA GLY A 190 -6.56 13.84 -4.92
C GLY A 190 -5.85 12.53 -4.59
N TRP A 191 -5.25 12.48 -3.40
CA TRP A 191 -4.60 11.25 -2.90
C TRP A 191 -5.62 10.21 -2.40
N ASN A 192 -6.86 10.60 -2.08
CA ASN A 192 -7.85 9.73 -1.46
C ASN A 192 -8.60 8.86 -2.49
N GLN A 193 -7.86 8.01 -3.21
CA GLN A 193 -8.43 7.19 -4.30
C GLN A 193 -9.22 5.96 -3.80
N ASN A 194 -8.91 5.46 -2.60
CA ASN A 194 -9.54 4.27 -2.01
C ASN A 194 -9.32 4.26 -0.49
N ILE A 195 -10.07 3.40 0.23
CA ILE A 195 -10.02 3.30 1.70
C ILE A 195 -8.60 3.02 2.22
N PRO A 196 -7.83 2.03 1.71
CA PRO A 196 -6.47 1.82 2.19
C PRO A 196 -5.57 3.06 2.04
N LYS A 197 -5.68 3.80 0.93
CA LYS A 197 -4.90 5.04 0.74
C LYS A 197 -5.37 6.17 1.64
N ILE A 198 -6.66 6.28 1.94
CA ILE A 198 -7.19 7.23 2.94
C ILE A 198 -6.58 6.95 4.31
N VAL A 199 -6.47 5.69 4.73
CA VAL A 199 -5.83 5.32 6.00
C VAL A 199 -4.33 5.71 6.00
N ASP A 200 -3.61 5.44 4.91
CA ASP A 200 -2.21 5.88 4.76
C ASP A 200 -2.09 7.40 4.88
N ASN A 201 -3.00 8.15 4.26
CA ASN A 201 -3.04 9.60 4.32
C ASN A 201 -3.32 10.13 5.73
N ILE A 202 -4.20 9.48 6.49
CA ILE A 202 -4.46 9.80 7.90
C ILE A 202 -3.18 9.59 8.73
N ILE A 203 -2.49 8.46 8.52
CA ILE A 203 -1.22 8.14 9.19
C ILE A 203 -0.15 9.19 8.86
N ILE A 204 -0.01 9.57 7.59
CA ILE A 204 0.91 10.60 7.14
C ILE A 204 0.59 11.95 7.79
N GLY A 205 -0.67 12.38 7.76
CA GLY A 205 -1.11 13.63 8.36
C GLY A 205 -0.84 13.68 9.87
N LYS A 206 -1.16 12.60 10.60
CA LYS A 206 -0.86 12.51 12.04
C LYS A 206 0.63 12.56 12.34
N GLY A 207 1.48 11.99 11.49
CA GLY A 207 2.93 12.03 11.65
C GLY A 207 3.59 13.35 11.25
N MET A 208 2.84 14.28 10.65
CA MET A 208 3.31 15.65 10.34
C MET A 208 2.97 16.67 11.43
N GLY A 209 1.92 16.43 12.21
CA GLY A 209 1.48 17.28 13.32
C GLY A 209 1.89 16.73 14.66
#